data_AF-A0A968MPG0-F1
#
_entry.id   AF-A0A968MPG0-F1
#
_cell.length_a   1.000
_cell.length_b   1.000
_cell.length_c   1.000
_cell.angle_alpha   90.00
_cell.angle_beta   90.00
_cell.angle_gamma   90.00
#
_symmetry.space_group_name_H-M   'P 1'
#
loop_
_entity.id
_entity.type
_entity.pdbx_description
1 polymer ?
#
loop_
_entity_poly.entity_id
_entity_poly.type
_entity_poly.pdbx_seq_one_letter_code
_entity_poly.pdbx_strand_id
1 'polypeptide(L)'
;MLTLVVQILLVVGLMFVGRALFEIRGALELQRSETLDRIEELARQSEAVAVEHRALHEEIMRLRGYVTSRTSEDVLFLKIMVAKPRLEVEVAREIARHVKTYATLYEQDPDLVLAMIDVESDFNPQIVSYMGATGLMQVMPQWRKVLAIQEELTDIETSIKYGLQILGFYREMYKDLEVALTAYNRGPGAVDAALMRGSDPKNQYAPRVLERYAYFRALNGNLSREG
;
A
#
# COMPACT_ATOMS: atom_id res chain seq x y z
N MET A 1 -22.89 96.59 0.11
CA MET A 1 -21.49 96.12 0.09
C MET A 1 -21.27 94.86 0.94
N LEU A 2 -21.71 94.81 2.21
CA LEU A 2 -21.44 93.69 3.12
C LEU A 2 -21.99 92.32 2.62
N THR A 3 -23.19 92.28 2.04
CA THR A 3 -23.82 91.05 1.52
C THR A 3 -23.06 90.42 0.35
N LEU A 4 -22.49 91.25 -0.53
CA LEU A 4 -21.73 90.79 -1.69
C LEU A 4 -20.40 90.15 -1.26
N VAL A 5 -19.72 90.75 -0.28
CA VAL A 5 -18.45 90.21 0.27
C VAL A 5 -18.69 88.87 0.96
N VAL A 6 -19.78 88.72 1.73
CA VAL A 6 -20.16 87.45 2.36
C VAL A 6 -20.48 86.38 1.32
N GLN A 7 -21.22 86.70 0.25
CA GLN A 7 -21.50 85.76 -0.83
C GLN A 7 -20.23 85.32 -1.58
N ILE A 8 -19.30 86.23 -1.85
CA ILE A 8 -18.01 85.92 -2.49
C ILE A 8 -17.18 84.98 -1.60
N LEU A 9 -17.07 85.27 -0.29
CA LEU A 9 -16.34 84.42 0.65
C LEU A 9 -16.94 83.01 0.77
N LEU A 10 -18.27 82.88 0.70
CA LEU A 10 -18.98 81.61 0.74
C LEU A 10 -18.71 80.76 -0.52
N VAL A 11 -18.75 81.39 -1.69
CA VAL A 11 -18.43 80.75 -2.99
C VAL A 11 -16.97 80.32 -3.05
N VAL A 12 -16.04 81.17 -2.60
CA VAL A 12 -14.61 80.84 -2.53
C VAL A 12 -14.39 79.68 -1.56
N GLY A 13 -14.99 79.70 -0.37
CA GLY A 13 -14.92 78.60 0.60
C GLY A 13 -15.46 77.28 0.04
N LEU A 14 -16.60 77.31 -0.67
CA LEU A 14 -17.17 76.15 -1.37
C LEU A 14 -16.23 75.60 -2.46
N MET A 15 -15.55 76.47 -3.22
CA MET A 15 -14.55 76.03 -4.21
C MET A 15 -13.34 75.35 -3.55
N PHE A 16 -12.86 75.85 -2.40
CA PHE A 16 -11.76 75.21 -1.66
C PHE A 16 -12.16 73.84 -1.12
N VAL A 17 -13.36 73.71 -0.54
CA VAL A 17 -13.89 72.43 -0.07
C VAL A 17 -14.09 71.45 -1.24
N GLY A 18 -14.65 71.93 -2.36
CA GLY A 18 -14.84 71.12 -3.57
C GLY A 18 -13.52 70.60 -4.14
N ARG A 19 -12.47 71.43 -4.17
CA ARG A 19 -11.13 71.04 -4.61
C ARG A 19 -10.48 70.02 -3.67
N ALA A 20 -10.56 70.25 -2.36
CA ALA A 20 -10.03 69.31 -1.36
C ALA A 20 -10.73 67.94 -1.44
N LEU A 21 -12.06 67.92 -1.62
CA LEU A 21 -12.82 66.67 -1.80
C LEU A 21 -12.47 65.96 -3.11
N PHE A 22 -12.22 66.70 -4.19
CA PHE A 22 -11.78 66.13 -5.46
C PHE A 22 -10.38 65.48 -5.35
N GLU A 23 -9.43 66.16 -4.68
CA GLU A 23 -8.09 65.64 -4.44
C GLU A 23 -8.12 64.40 -3.52
N ILE A 24 -8.92 64.41 -2.45
CA ILE A 24 -9.11 63.25 -1.55
C ILE A 24 -9.73 62.07 -2.30
N ARG A 25 -10.76 62.32 -3.12
CA ARG A 25 -11.41 61.28 -3.92
C ARG A 25 -10.44 60.68 -4.94
N GLY A 26 -9.67 61.52 -5.63
CA GLY A 26 -8.64 61.08 -6.56
C GLY A 26 -7.57 60.21 -5.88
N ALA A 27 -7.09 60.62 -4.69
CA ALA A 27 -6.13 59.84 -3.92
C ALA A 27 -6.70 58.49 -3.44
N LEU A 28 -7.97 58.46 -3.00
CA LEU A 28 -8.68 57.23 -2.62
C LEU A 28 -8.89 56.28 -3.79
N GLU A 29 -9.25 56.80 -4.97
CA GLU A 29 -9.42 56.00 -6.19
C GLU A 29 -8.09 55.41 -6.66
N LEU A 30 -7.00 56.19 -6.58
CA LEU A 30 -5.64 55.72 -6.91
C LEU A 30 -5.18 54.63 -5.94
N GLN A 31 -5.32 54.87 -4.63
CA GLN A 31 -4.96 53.89 -3.59
C GLN A 31 -5.80 52.62 -3.72
N ARG A 32 -7.09 52.75 -4.08
CA ARG A 32 -7.96 51.60 -4.36
C ARG A 32 -7.48 50.82 -5.57
N SER A 33 -7.10 51.50 -6.66
CA SER A 33 -6.53 50.85 -7.86
C SER A 33 -5.26 50.06 -7.51
N GLU A 34 -4.29 50.70 -6.85
CA GLU A 34 -3.04 50.04 -6.46
C GLU A 34 -3.27 48.84 -5.52
N THR A 35 -4.26 48.95 -4.62
CA THR A 35 -4.62 47.86 -3.72
C THR A 35 -5.23 46.69 -4.47
N LEU A 36 -6.11 46.95 -5.44
CA LEU A 36 -6.71 45.91 -6.29
C LEU A 36 -5.67 45.22 -7.16
N ASP A 37 -4.75 45.98 -7.76
CA ASP A 37 -3.65 45.43 -8.57
C ASP A 37 -2.74 44.52 -7.73
N ARG A 38 -2.43 44.91 -6.48
CA ARG A 38 -1.69 44.06 -5.54
C ARG A 38 -2.46 42.79 -5.16
N ILE A 39 -3.78 42.88 -4.95
CA ILE A 39 -4.61 41.72 -4.61
C ILE A 39 -4.64 40.73 -5.78
N GLU A 40 -4.79 41.21 -7.02
CA GLU A 40 -4.75 40.35 -8.20
C GLU A 40 -3.39 39.67 -8.36
N GLU A 41 -2.30 40.41 -8.17
CA GLU A 41 -0.95 39.86 -8.27
C GLU A 41 -0.70 38.79 -7.20
N LEU A 42 -1.12 39.05 -5.95
CA LEU A 42 -1.04 38.06 -4.88
C LEU A 42 -1.92 36.83 -5.14
N ALA A 43 -3.09 37.00 -5.74
CA ALA A 43 -3.97 35.89 -6.12
C ALA A 43 -3.31 35.00 -7.19
N ARG A 44 -2.69 35.59 -8.23
CA ARG A 44 -1.94 34.85 -9.25
C ARG A 44 -0.75 34.11 -8.65
N GLN A 45 0.01 34.76 -7.77
CA GLN A 45 1.13 34.12 -7.07
C GLN A 45 0.68 32.97 -6.18
N SER A 46 -0.43 33.14 -5.45
CA SER A 46 -1.03 32.07 -4.64
C SER A 46 -1.48 30.89 -5.49
N GLU A 47 -2.06 31.14 -6.66
CA GLU A 47 -2.51 30.09 -7.57
C GLU A 47 -1.32 29.31 -8.16
N ALA A 48 -0.26 30.01 -8.56
CA ALA A 48 0.98 29.40 -9.04
C ALA A 48 1.61 28.49 -7.98
N VAL A 49 1.72 28.98 -6.73
CA VAL A 49 2.22 28.18 -5.59
C VAL A 49 1.32 26.97 -5.33
N ALA A 50 0.00 27.10 -5.44
CA ALA A 50 -0.92 25.98 -5.25
C ALA A 50 -0.82 24.92 -6.36
N VAL A 51 -0.49 25.32 -7.59
CA VAL A 51 -0.21 24.38 -8.69
C VAL A 51 1.12 23.65 -8.44
N GLU A 52 2.17 24.38 -8.09
CA GLU A 52 3.48 23.80 -7.76
C GLU A 52 3.41 22.84 -6.57
N HIS A 53 2.70 23.22 -5.51
CA HIS A 53 2.51 22.37 -4.33
C HIS A 53 1.70 21.10 -4.64
N ARG A 54 0.74 21.15 -5.58
CA ARG A 54 0.01 19.96 -6.04
C ARG A 54 0.93 19.01 -6.82
N ALA A 55 1.73 19.52 -7.74
CA ALA A 55 2.69 18.71 -8.50
C ALA A 55 3.74 18.06 -7.57
N LEU A 56 4.25 18.82 -6.58
CA LEU A 56 5.17 18.30 -5.58
C LEU A 56 4.51 17.21 -4.71
N HIS A 57 3.24 17.41 -4.33
CA HIS A 57 2.48 16.41 -3.58
C HIS A 57 2.25 15.13 -4.38
N GLU A 58 1.92 15.25 -5.66
CA GLU A 58 1.79 14.10 -6.57
C GLU A 58 3.10 13.34 -6.71
N GLU A 59 4.24 14.04 -6.88
CA GLU A 59 5.55 13.38 -6.96
C GLU A 59 5.97 12.76 -5.62
N ILE A 60 5.69 13.42 -4.49
CA ILE A 60 5.87 12.83 -3.16
C ILE A 60 5.02 11.57 -3.02
N MET A 61 3.77 11.57 -3.46
CA MET A 61 2.91 10.38 -3.42
C MET A 61 3.38 9.28 -4.37
N ARG A 62 3.96 9.62 -5.53
CA ARG A 62 4.56 8.67 -6.47
C ARG A 62 5.82 8.03 -5.90
N LEU A 63 6.73 8.85 -5.35
CA LEU A 63 7.95 8.40 -4.68
C LEU A 63 7.63 7.61 -3.42
N ARG A 64 6.62 8.05 -2.65
CA ARG A 64 6.07 7.27 -1.54
C ARG A 64 5.48 5.96 -2.05
N GLY A 65 4.79 5.91 -3.19
CA GLY A 65 4.36 4.64 -3.80
C GLY A 65 5.53 3.69 -4.11
N TYR A 66 6.67 4.24 -4.52
CA TYR A 66 7.91 3.50 -4.79
C TYR A 66 8.56 2.96 -3.50
N VAL A 67 8.73 3.83 -2.50
CA VAL A 67 9.38 3.54 -1.21
C VAL A 67 8.48 2.75 -0.26
N THR A 68 7.16 2.93 -0.31
CA THR A 68 6.17 2.27 0.58
C THR A 68 5.63 0.98 -0.01
N SER A 69 6.31 0.39 -0.99
CA SER A 69 6.00 -0.97 -1.41
C SER A 69 6.42 -1.92 -0.28
N ARG A 70 5.51 -2.12 0.69
CA ARG A 70 5.50 -3.27 1.61
C ARG A 70 5.48 -4.61 0.86
N THR A 71 5.33 -4.55 -0.46
CA THR A 71 5.35 -5.57 -1.50
C THR A 71 6.56 -5.46 -2.45
N SER A 72 7.57 -4.59 -2.16
CA SER A 72 8.82 -4.62 -2.92
C SER A 72 9.48 -5.97 -2.73
N GLU A 73 10.01 -6.48 -3.84
CA GLU A 73 10.85 -7.68 -3.85
C GLU A 73 11.99 -7.54 -2.82
N ASP A 74 12.55 -6.34 -2.67
CA ASP A 74 13.60 -6.06 -1.69
C ASP A 74 13.13 -6.23 -0.23
N VAL A 75 11.94 -5.75 0.12
CA VAL A 75 11.39 -5.94 1.49
C VAL A 75 11.12 -7.42 1.76
N LEU A 76 10.54 -8.14 0.79
CA LEU A 76 10.31 -9.59 0.93
C LEU A 76 11.64 -10.36 1.05
N PHE A 77 12.64 -10.00 0.24
CA PHE A 77 13.98 -10.54 0.33
C PHE A 77 14.59 -10.32 1.72
N LEU A 78 14.55 -9.09 2.23
CA LEU A 78 15.08 -8.76 3.56
C LEU A 78 14.35 -9.55 4.66
N LYS A 79 13.02 -9.70 4.57
CA LYS A 79 12.25 -10.54 5.51
C LYS A 79 12.71 -12.00 5.50
N ILE A 80 12.95 -12.56 4.32
CA ILE A 80 13.48 -13.92 4.17
C ILE A 80 14.86 -14.01 4.81
N MET A 81 15.77 -13.06 4.53
CA MET A 81 17.12 -13.07 5.11
C MET A 81 17.12 -12.89 6.62
N VAL A 82 16.20 -12.10 7.19
CA VAL A 82 16.04 -11.97 8.63
C VAL A 82 15.53 -13.27 9.25
N ALA A 83 14.58 -13.96 8.59
CA ALA A 83 14.06 -15.24 9.05
C ALA A 83 15.07 -16.39 8.87
N LYS A 84 15.86 -16.37 7.79
CA LYS A 84 16.81 -17.40 7.37
C LYS A 84 18.14 -16.80 6.92
N PRO A 85 19.00 -16.34 7.86
CA PRO A 85 20.25 -15.66 7.50
C PRO A 85 21.29 -16.49 6.74
N ARG A 86 21.12 -17.82 6.74
CA ARG A 86 22.01 -18.77 6.06
C ARG A 86 21.48 -19.26 4.72
N LEU A 87 20.30 -18.80 4.29
CA LEU A 87 19.78 -19.11 2.96
C LEU A 87 20.64 -18.40 1.91
N GLU A 88 20.94 -19.10 0.81
CA GLU A 88 21.64 -18.52 -0.34
C GLU A 88 20.90 -17.27 -0.84
N VAL A 89 21.65 -16.19 -1.12
CA VAL A 89 21.08 -14.88 -1.45
C VAL A 89 20.25 -14.94 -2.73
N GLU A 90 20.74 -15.67 -3.72
CA GLU A 90 20.08 -15.87 -5.02
C GLU A 90 18.75 -16.61 -4.84
N VAL A 91 18.72 -17.65 -4.00
CA VAL A 91 17.49 -18.38 -3.68
C VAL A 91 16.49 -17.48 -2.96
N ALA A 92 16.93 -16.70 -1.96
CA ALA A 92 16.07 -15.77 -1.25
C ALA A 92 15.49 -14.69 -2.18
N ARG A 93 16.29 -14.16 -3.12
CA ARG A 93 15.86 -13.20 -4.14
C ARG A 93 14.80 -13.80 -5.07
N GLU A 94 15.03 -15.03 -5.52
CA GLU A 94 14.10 -15.74 -6.39
C GLU A 94 12.76 -16.00 -5.69
N ILE A 95 12.80 -16.51 -4.46
CA ILE A 95 11.58 -16.68 -3.63
C ILE A 95 10.85 -15.34 -3.47
N ALA A 96 11.55 -14.26 -3.09
CA ALA A 96 10.94 -12.94 -2.93
C ALA A 96 10.23 -12.45 -4.20
N ARG A 97 10.88 -12.63 -5.37
CA ARG A 97 10.33 -12.26 -6.67
C ARG A 97 9.06 -13.03 -7.00
N HIS A 98 9.08 -14.35 -6.86
CA HIS A 98 7.91 -15.18 -7.20
C HIS A 98 6.79 -15.03 -6.16
N VAL A 99 7.11 -14.88 -4.88
CA VAL A 99 6.11 -14.52 -3.86
C VAL A 99 5.43 -13.20 -4.23
N LYS A 100 6.18 -12.15 -4.57
CA LYS A 100 5.59 -10.86 -5.00
C LYS A 100 4.64 -11.05 -6.19
N THR A 101 5.11 -11.72 -7.23
CA THR A 101 4.37 -11.89 -8.49
C THR A 101 3.08 -12.69 -8.26
N TYR A 102 3.18 -13.88 -7.65
CA TYR A 102 2.05 -14.78 -7.53
C TYR A 102 1.11 -14.43 -6.38
N ALA A 103 1.60 -13.86 -5.27
CA ALA A 103 0.71 -13.35 -4.22
C ALA A 103 -0.18 -12.23 -4.77
N THR A 104 0.36 -11.35 -5.64
CA THR A 104 -0.44 -10.33 -6.34
C THR A 104 -1.46 -10.97 -7.27
N LEU A 105 -1.03 -11.94 -8.10
CA LEU A 105 -1.91 -12.61 -9.07
C LEU A 105 -3.07 -13.36 -8.41
N TYR A 106 -2.83 -14.00 -7.26
CA TYR A 106 -3.82 -14.80 -6.53
C TYR A 106 -4.48 -14.03 -5.37
N GLU A 107 -4.29 -12.71 -5.27
CA GLU A 107 -4.85 -11.84 -4.23
C GLU A 107 -4.59 -12.35 -2.80
N GLN A 108 -3.37 -12.80 -2.54
CA GLN A 108 -2.89 -13.24 -1.24
C GLN A 108 -1.96 -12.19 -0.62
N ASP A 109 -1.97 -12.07 0.72
CA ASP A 109 -0.98 -11.23 1.41
C ASP A 109 0.41 -11.91 1.31
N PRO A 110 1.44 -11.25 0.75
CA PRO A 110 2.79 -11.83 0.65
C PRO A 110 3.37 -12.30 1.98
N ASP A 111 3.05 -11.64 3.10
CA ASP A 111 3.52 -12.05 4.42
C ASP A 111 2.90 -13.37 4.88
N LEU A 112 1.66 -13.66 4.44
CA LEU A 112 1.03 -14.96 4.66
C LEU A 112 1.70 -16.05 3.82
N VAL A 113 2.09 -15.73 2.58
CA VAL A 113 2.80 -16.68 1.71
C VAL A 113 4.17 -17.03 2.29
N LEU A 114 4.94 -16.04 2.75
CA LEU A 114 6.21 -16.28 3.43
C LEU A 114 6.03 -17.14 4.70
N ALA A 115 4.96 -16.89 5.45
CA ALA A 115 4.63 -17.69 6.64
C ALA A 115 4.35 -19.16 6.30
N MET A 116 3.61 -19.41 5.21
CA MET A 116 3.37 -20.77 4.74
C MET A 116 4.66 -21.45 4.28
N ILE A 117 5.47 -20.80 3.45
CA ILE A 117 6.75 -21.36 2.96
C ILE A 117 7.67 -21.74 4.13
N ASP A 118 7.73 -20.88 5.16
CA ASP A 118 8.53 -21.14 6.36
C ASP A 118 8.03 -22.36 7.14
N VAL A 119 6.72 -22.47 7.36
CA VAL A 119 6.12 -23.61 8.07
C VAL A 119 6.24 -24.93 7.29
N GLU A 120 6.14 -24.87 5.96
CA GLU A 120 6.10 -26.04 5.08
C GLU A 120 7.50 -26.59 4.77
N SER A 121 8.46 -25.72 4.50
CA SER A 121 9.74 -26.13 3.90
C SER A 121 10.97 -25.54 4.57
N ASP A 122 10.79 -24.63 5.53
CA ASP A 122 11.90 -23.84 6.08
C ASP A 122 12.67 -23.06 4.99
N PHE A 123 11.98 -22.68 3.91
CA PHE A 123 12.53 -22.10 2.67
C PHE A 123 13.45 -23.03 1.86
N ASN A 124 13.38 -24.35 2.06
CA ASN A 124 14.12 -25.32 1.26
C ASN A 124 13.31 -25.79 0.03
N PRO A 125 13.67 -25.40 -1.20
CA PRO A 125 12.91 -25.77 -2.40
C PRO A 125 13.05 -27.26 -2.78
N GLN A 126 14.05 -27.96 -2.24
CA GLN A 126 14.32 -29.36 -2.60
C GLN A 126 13.67 -30.37 -1.64
N ILE A 127 12.88 -29.90 -0.66
CA ILE A 127 12.31 -30.78 0.36
C ILE A 127 11.15 -31.62 -0.19
N VAL A 128 11.20 -32.92 0.11
CA VAL A 128 10.15 -33.89 -0.19
C VAL A 128 9.78 -34.60 1.10
N SER A 129 8.51 -34.51 1.51
CA SER A 129 8.04 -35.19 2.71
C SER A 129 7.87 -36.69 2.49
N TYR A 130 7.76 -37.46 3.59
CA TYR A 130 7.46 -38.89 3.54
C TYR A 130 6.18 -39.22 2.76
N MET A 131 5.20 -38.31 2.78
CA MET A 131 3.92 -38.46 2.06
C MET A 131 3.98 -37.97 0.60
N GLY A 132 5.14 -37.50 0.13
CA GLY A 132 5.36 -37.02 -1.23
C GLY A 132 5.01 -35.55 -1.48
N ALA A 133 4.73 -34.78 -0.42
CA ALA A 133 4.59 -33.33 -0.53
C ALA A 133 5.94 -32.73 -0.98
N THR A 134 5.93 -31.87 -2.01
CA THR A 134 7.17 -31.45 -2.69
C THR A 134 7.30 -29.92 -2.76
N GLY A 135 8.52 -29.43 -2.54
CA GLY A 135 8.89 -28.03 -2.77
C GLY A 135 8.58 -27.08 -1.62
N LEU A 136 8.75 -25.79 -1.88
CA LEU A 136 8.56 -24.69 -0.92
C LEU A 136 7.17 -24.68 -0.26
N MET A 137 6.12 -24.92 -1.05
CA MET A 137 4.74 -24.90 -0.57
C MET A 137 4.16 -26.31 -0.33
N GLN A 138 5.02 -27.33 -0.32
CA GLN A 138 4.68 -28.72 -0.03
C GLN A 138 3.43 -29.21 -0.76
N VAL A 139 3.44 -29.04 -2.09
CA VAL A 139 2.32 -29.45 -2.93
C VAL A 139 2.22 -30.97 -2.96
N MET A 140 1.05 -31.49 -2.60
CA MET A 140 0.80 -32.93 -2.51
C MET A 140 0.58 -33.59 -3.89
N PRO A 141 0.93 -34.87 -4.08
CA PRO A 141 0.86 -35.54 -5.39
C PRO A 141 -0.53 -35.56 -6.05
N GLN A 142 -1.63 -35.57 -5.27
CA GLN A 142 -2.97 -35.50 -5.85
C GLN A 142 -3.20 -34.23 -6.66
N TRP A 143 -2.58 -33.12 -6.27
CA TRP A 143 -2.72 -31.84 -6.96
C TRP A 143 -2.03 -31.82 -8.32
N ARG A 144 -0.96 -32.62 -8.50
CA ARG A 144 -0.36 -32.81 -9.83
C ARG A 144 -1.39 -33.38 -10.82
N LYS A 145 -2.25 -34.30 -10.36
CA LYS A 145 -3.31 -34.88 -11.20
C LYS A 145 -4.45 -33.89 -11.46
N VAL A 146 -4.90 -33.20 -10.42
CA VAL A 146 -6.04 -32.27 -10.51
C VAL A 146 -5.71 -31.06 -11.39
N LEU A 147 -4.50 -30.51 -11.25
CA LEU A 147 -4.07 -29.32 -11.98
C LEU A 147 -3.20 -29.64 -13.22
N ALA A 148 -3.05 -30.93 -13.55
CA ALA A 148 -2.22 -31.42 -14.66
C ALA A 148 -0.80 -30.83 -14.68
N ILE A 149 -0.17 -30.72 -13.50
CA ILE A 149 1.17 -30.16 -13.32
C ILE A 149 2.20 -31.11 -13.92
N GLN A 150 2.96 -30.63 -14.90
CA GLN A 150 4.04 -31.39 -15.55
C GLN A 150 5.42 -30.91 -15.12
N GLU A 151 5.50 -29.66 -14.67
CA GLU A 151 6.69 -29.00 -14.17
C GLU A 151 7.16 -29.58 -12.83
N GLU A 152 8.44 -29.41 -12.51
CA GLU A 152 9.00 -29.91 -11.26
C GLU A 152 8.62 -29.03 -10.08
N LEU A 153 8.00 -29.62 -9.05
CA LEU A 153 7.60 -28.87 -7.85
C LEU A 153 8.79 -28.42 -6.97
N THR A 154 10.00 -28.89 -7.26
CA THR A 154 11.24 -28.41 -6.63
C THR A 154 11.77 -27.12 -7.28
N ASP A 155 11.19 -26.70 -8.41
CA ASP A 155 11.39 -25.36 -8.95
C ASP A 155 10.65 -24.32 -8.10
N ILE A 156 11.33 -23.20 -7.80
CA ILE A 156 10.86 -22.20 -6.85
C ILE A 156 9.57 -21.55 -7.35
N GLU A 157 9.56 -21.12 -8.61
CA GLU A 157 8.41 -20.51 -9.26
C GLU A 157 7.22 -21.47 -9.27
N THR A 158 7.45 -22.69 -9.74
CA THR A 158 6.43 -23.74 -9.88
C THR A 158 5.78 -24.06 -8.53
N SER A 159 6.59 -24.24 -7.48
CA SER A 159 6.09 -24.54 -6.14
C SER A 159 5.18 -23.43 -5.61
N ILE A 160 5.61 -22.16 -5.76
CA ILE A 160 4.87 -20.99 -5.27
C ILE A 160 3.57 -20.78 -6.05
N LYS A 161 3.63 -20.86 -7.39
CA LYS A 161 2.46 -20.72 -8.28
C LYS A 161 1.36 -21.70 -7.91
N TYR A 162 1.69 -23.00 -7.89
CA TYR A 162 0.69 -24.02 -7.65
C TYR A 162 0.24 -24.09 -6.18
N GLY A 163 1.14 -23.82 -5.22
CA GLY A 163 0.76 -23.70 -3.82
C GLY A 163 -0.26 -22.57 -3.60
N LEU A 164 -0.08 -21.41 -4.23
CA LEU A 164 -1.05 -20.31 -4.13
C LEU A 164 -2.36 -20.59 -4.85
N GLN A 165 -2.32 -21.26 -6.00
CA GLN A 165 -3.53 -21.71 -6.69
C GLN A 165 -4.36 -22.66 -5.80
N ILE A 166 -3.70 -23.59 -5.11
CA ILE A 166 -4.34 -24.53 -4.18
C ILE A 166 -4.90 -23.80 -2.94
N LEU A 167 -4.15 -22.84 -2.39
CA LEU A 167 -4.65 -22.01 -1.30
C LEU A 167 -5.89 -21.23 -1.72
N GLY A 168 -5.89 -20.61 -2.90
CA GLY A 168 -7.04 -19.91 -3.46
C GLY A 168 -8.27 -20.81 -3.57
N PHE A 169 -8.09 -22.04 -4.04
CA PHE A 169 -9.17 -23.04 -4.08
C PHE A 169 -9.78 -23.30 -2.70
N TYR A 170 -8.96 -23.51 -1.66
CA TYR A 170 -9.49 -23.76 -0.31
C TYR A 170 -10.10 -22.51 0.33
N ARG A 171 -9.54 -21.32 0.08
CA ARG A 171 -10.14 -20.06 0.54
C ARG A 171 -11.51 -19.84 -0.09
N GLU A 172 -11.69 -20.19 -1.36
CA GLU A 172 -12.99 -20.10 -2.03
C GLU A 172 -13.98 -21.11 -1.44
N MET A 173 -13.53 -22.33 -1.14
CA MET A 173 -14.36 -23.39 -0.59
C MET A 173 -14.84 -23.11 0.84
N TYR A 174 -13.94 -22.68 1.74
CA TYR A 174 -14.23 -22.59 3.17
C TYR A 174 -14.52 -21.17 3.67
N LYS A 175 -14.09 -20.13 2.95
CA LYS A 175 -14.19 -18.69 3.28
C LYS A 175 -13.46 -18.25 4.56
N ASP A 176 -13.46 -19.07 5.60
CA ASP A 176 -12.65 -18.92 6.80
C ASP A 176 -11.19 -19.30 6.53
N LEU A 177 -10.27 -18.40 6.86
CA LEU A 177 -8.85 -18.59 6.58
C LEU A 177 -8.25 -19.74 7.39
N GLU A 178 -8.62 -19.91 8.66
CA GLU A 178 -8.07 -20.99 9.48
C GLU A 178 -8.54 -22.35 8.99
N VAL A 179 -9.81 -22.47 8.59
CA VAL A 179 -10.35 -23.69 8.00
C VAL A 179 -9.69 -23.95 6.63
N ALA A 180 -9.50 -22.93 5.80
CA ALA A 180 -8.80 -23.07 4.52
C ALA A 180 -7.35 -23.54 4.69
N LEU A 181 -6.59 -22.98 5.65
CA LEU A 181 -5.23 -23.43 5.99
C LEU A 181 -5.23 -24.86 6.54
N THR A 182 -6.23 -25.22 7.34
CA THR A 182 -6.39 -26.59 7.84
C THR A 182 -6.64 -27.57 6.68
N ALA A 183 -7.48 -27.19 5.72
CA ALA A 183 -7.75 -27.98 4.52
C ALA A 183 -6.53 -28.07 3.59
N TYR A 184 -5.74 -26.99 3.48
CA TYR A 184 -4.47 -27.00 2.77
C TYR A 184 -3.54 -28.09 3.31
N ASN A 185 -3.42 -28.19 4.63
CA ASN A 185 -2.53 -29.14 5.28
C ASN A 185 -3.07 -30.59 5.31
N ARG A 186 -4.38 -30.79 5.49
CA ARG A 186 -4.96 -32.14 5.73
C ARG A 186 -5.83 -32.67 4.58
N GLY A 187 -6.09 -31.85 3.57
CA GLY A 187 -7.07 -32.13 2.52
C GLY A 187 -8.52 -31.88 2.97
N PRO A 188 -9.44 -31.67 2.02
CA PRO A 188 -10.80 -31.24 2.30
C PRO A 188 -11.63 -32.35 2.95
N GLY A 189 -11.42 -33.62 2.56
CA GLY A 189 -12.23 -34.73 3.07
C GLY A 189 -12.18 -34.89 4.61
N ALA A 190 -11.03 -34.64 5.23
CA ALA A 190 -10.91 -34.67 6.69
C ALA A 190 -11.64 -33.49 7.36
N VAL A 191 -11.55 -32.31 6.74
CA VAL A 191 -12.20 -31.08 7.21
C VAL A 191 -13.72 -31.19 7.06
N ASP A 192 -14.20 -31.56 5.88
CA ASP A 192 -15.62 -31.73 5.58
C ASP A 192 -16.27 -32.76 6.50
N ALA A 193 -15.61 -33.90 6.71
CA ALA A 193 -16.11 -34.93 7.61
C ALA A 193 -16.21 -34.44 9.06
N ALA A 194 -15.26 -33.61 9.52
CA ALA A 194 -15.32 -33.03 10.85
C ALA A 194 -16.46 -32.00 10.97
N LEU A 195 -16.60 -31.12 9.98
CA LEU A 195 -17.68 -30.12 9.91
C LEU A 195 -19.07 -30.77 9.86
N MET A 196 -19.25 -31.84 9.08
CA MET A 196 -20.49 -32.61 9.01
C MET A 196 -20.88 -33.25 10.34
N ARG A 197 -19.89 -33.60 11.18
CA ARG A 197 -20.13 -34.13 12.54
C ARG A 197 -20.32 -33.05 13.60
N GLY A 198 -20.24 -31.76 13.24
CA GLY A 198 -20.23 -30.66 14.20
C GLY A 198 -18.97 -30.62 15.08
N SER A 199 -17.88 -31.25 14.63
CA SER A 199 -16.59 -31.28 15.31
C SER A 199 -15.61 -30.27 14.72
N ASP A 200 -14.65 -29.80 15.52
CA ASP A 200 -13.63 -28.85 15.06
C ASP A 200 -12.63 -29.53 14.11
N PRO A 201 -12.50 -29.08 12.84
CA PRO A 201 -11.52 -29.63 11.91
C PRO A 201 -10.07 -29.20 12.20
N LYS A 202 -9.88 -28.12 12.98
CA LYS A 202 -8.61 -27.42 13.14
C LYS A 202 -7.52 -28.31 13.72
N ASN A 203 -6.29 -28.06 13.30
CA ASN A 203 -5.08 -28.64 13.86
C ASN A 203 -4.08 -27.52 14.22
N GLN A 204 -2.85 -27.89 14.59
CA GLN A 204 -1.81 -26.91 14.93
C GLN A 204 -1.20 -26.19 13.72
N TYR A 205 -1.55 -26.57 12.48
CA TYR A 205 -0.97 -25.97 11.29
C TYR A 205 -1.41 -24.51 11.11
N ALA A 206 -2.73 -24.25 11.11
CA ALA A 206 -3.24 -22.90 10.91
C ALA A 206 -2.73 -21.91 11.99
N PRO A 207 -2.74 -22.25 13.30
CA PRO A 207 -2.12 -21.41 14.32
C PRO A 207 -0.63 -21.13 14.08
N ARG A 208 0.17 -22.13 13.68
CA ARG A 208 1.59 -21.93 13.36
C ARG A 208 1.80 -20.98 12.18
N VAL A 209 1.01 -21.13 11.12
CA VAL A 209 1.08 -20.22 9.96
C VAL A 209 0.67 -18.81 10.37
N LEU A 210 -0.39 -18.64 11.16
CA LEU A 210 -0.83 -17.32 11.61
C LEU A 210 0.16 -16.64 12.57
N GLU A 211 0.85 -17.41 13.41
CA GLU A 211 1.95 -16.90 14.25
C GLU A 211 3.11 -16.39 13.39
N ARG A 212 3.54 -17.18 12.39
CA ARG A 212 4.59 -16.76 11.46
C ARG A 212 4.15 -15.57 10.59
N TYR A 213 2.88 -15.51 10.23
CA TYR A 213 2.31 -14.38 9.51
C TYR A 213 2.36 -13.10 10.34
N ALA A 214 1.98 -13.17 11.62
CA ALA A 214 2.12 -12.04 12.55
C ALA A 214 3.58 -11.58 12.68
N TYR A 215 4.53 -12.52 12.73
CA TYR A 215 5.96 -12.21 12.73
C TYR A 215 6.39 -11.43 11.48
N PHE A 216 6.08 -11.90 10.27
CA PHE A 216 6.46 -11.19 9.03
C PHE A 216 5.79 -9.82 8.91
N ARG A 217 4.53 -9.71 9.37
CA ARG A 217 3.81 -8.44 9.44
C ARG A 217 4.47 -7.44 10.38
N ALA A 218 4.98 -7.89 11.53
CA ALA A 218 5.66 -7.05 12.51
C ALA A 218 6.98 -6.47 11.97
N LEU A 219 7.70 -7.21 11.12
CA LEU A 219 8.92 -6.72 10.47
C LEU A 219 8.68 -5.46 9.63
N ASN A 220 7.49 -5.27 9.06
CA ASN A 220 7.13 -4.03 8.36
C ASN A 220 7.16 -2.81 9.28
N GLY A 221 6.74 -2.97 10.54
CA GLY A 221 6.68 -1.88 11.52
C GLY A 221 8.08 -1.48 12.02
N ASN A 222 8.98 -2.45 12.13
CA ASN A 222 10.37 -2.19 12.54
C ASN A 222 11.17 -1.53 11.41
N LEU A 223 11.02 -1.99 10.16
CA LEU A 223 11.66 -1.38 8.99
C LEU A 223 11.21 0.07 8.74
N SER A 224 9.99 0.44 9.18
CA SER A 224 9.47 1.81 9.02
C SER A 224 9.98 2.80 10.07
N ARG A 225 10.65 2.33 11.13
CA ARG A 225 11.12 3.17 12.26
C ARG A 225 12.62 3.48 12.21
N GLU A 226 13.37 2.81 11.35
CA GLU A 226 14.82 2.92 11.24
C GLU A 226 15.29 3.76 10.04
N GLY A 227 14.37 4.40 9.29
CA GLY A 227 14.67 5.32 8.18
C GLY A 227 14.08 6.70 8.42
#